data_AF-A0A3P1WV85-F1
#
_entry.id   AF-A0A3P1WV85-F1
#
_cell.length_a   1.000
_cell.length_b   1.000
_cell.length_c   1.000
_cell.angle_alpha   90.00
_cell.angle_beta   90.00
_cell.angle_gamma   90.00
#
_symmetry.space_group_name_H-M   'P 1'
#
loop_
_entity.id
_entity.type
_entity.pdbx_description
1 polymer ?
#
loop_
_entity_poly.entity_id
_entity_poly.type
_entity_poly.pdbx_seq_one_letter_code
_entity_poly.pdbx_strand_id
1 'polypeptide(L)'
;MVIAHRFAWLIDQLEHHQVVTTMPDVVSHDCDNPICQNPSHLRVGTATSNRREWVARRDIPGSPLRDLRGARGRAEALRDAAKTRADLATVIDDGMGDVDRLQERLW
;
A
#
# COMPACT_ATOMS: atom_id res chain seq x y z
N MET A 1 10.86 5.39 7.56
CA MET A 1 10.68 4.29 8.53
C MET A 1 10.44 3.01 7.75
N VAL A 2 11.43 2.11 7.71
CA VAL A 2 11.46 0.90 6.85
C VAL A 2 11.15 -0.38 7.65
N ILE A 3 10.85 -0.26 8.95
CA ILE A 3 10.78 -1.42 9.86
C ILE A 3 9.36 -2.02 9.95
N ALA A 4 8.31 -1.21 9.89
CA ALA A 4 6.95 -1.68 10.18
C ALA A 4 6.49 -2.80 9.23
N HIS A 5 6.70 -2.64 7.92
CA HIS A 5 6.30 -3.64 6.93
C HIS A 5 7.09 -4.94 7.06
N ARG A 6 8.40 -4.84 7.32
CA ARG A 6 9.26 -6.01 7.57
C ARG A 6 8.84 -6.74 8.84
N PHE A 7 8.41 -6.02 9.87
CA PHE A 7 7.92 -6.60 11.12
C PHE A 7 6.57 -7.29 10.95
N ALA A 8 5.63 -6.65 10.24
CA ALA A 8 4.35 -7.25 9.91
C ALA A 8 4.52 -8.54 9.08
N TRP A 9 5.39 -8.52 8.08
CA TRP A 9 5.75 -9.72 7.32
C TRP A 9 6.36 -10.79 8.21
N LEU A 10 7.30 -10.45 9.10
CA LEU A 10 7.91 -11.43 10.01
C LEU A 10 6.88 -12.09 10.93
N ILE A 11 5.96 -11.31 11.52
CA ILE A 11 4.90 -11.85 12.38
C ILE A 11 4.08 -12.89 11.62
N ASP A 12 3.66 -12.58 10.39
CA ASP A 12 2.89 -13.52 9.57
C ASP A 12 3.65 -14.83 9.29
N GLN A 13 4.95 -14.76 9.03
CA GLN A 13 5.75 -15.97 8.83
C GLN A 13 5.83 -16.82 10.10
N LEU A 14 5.97 -16.18 11.27
CA LEU A 14 5.99 -16.87 12.55
C LEU A 14 4.62 -17.49 12.90
N GLU A 15 3.52 -16.79 12.60
CA GLU A 15 2.15 -17.31 12.76
C GLU A 15 1.89 -18.52 11.86
N HIS A 16 2.50 -18.57 10.68
CA HIS A 16 2.48 -19.72 9.78
C HIS A 16 3.58 -20.77 10.09
N HIS A 17 4.14 -20.74 11.30
CA HIS A 17 5.17 -21.67 11.78
C HIS A 17 6.42 -21.77 10.88
N GLN A 18 6.73 -20.72 10.14
CA GLN A 18 7.93 -20.66 9.31
C GLN A 18 9.14 -20.28 10.17
N VAL A 19 10.29 -20.86 9.86
CA VAL A 19 11.57 -20.48 10.46
C VAL A 19 12.22 -19.40 9.60
N VAL A 20 12.28 -18.17 10.12
CA VAL A 20 12.93 -17.04 9.44
C VAL A 20 14.34 -16.84 10.01
N THR A 21 15.36 -17.22 9.25
CA THR A 21 16.77 -17.06 9.64
C THR A 21 17.41 -15.79 9.08
N THR A 22 16.79 -15.16 8.08
CA THR A 22 17.26 -13.93 7.45
C THR A 22 16.08 -13.13 6.95
N MET A 23 16.11 -11.82 7.16
CA MET A 23 15.07 -10.93 6.68
C MET A 23 15.27 -10.59 5.20
N PRO A 24 14.20 -10.58 4.38
CA PRO A 24 14.30 -10.22 2.97
C PRO A 24 14.77 -8.78 2.80
N ASP A 25 15.55 -8.48 1.77
CA ASP A 25 16.03 -7.11 1.50
C ASP A 25 14.87 -6.17 1.17
N VAL A 26 13.90 -6.65 0.40
CA VAL A 26 12.72 -5.88 -0.01
C VAL A 26 11.45 -6.65 0.33
N VAL A 27 10.53 -5.96 1.02
CA VAL A 27 9.14 -6.36 1.19
C VAL A 27 8.30 -5.36 0.38
N SER A 28 7.53 -5.87 -0.57
CA SER A 28 6.70 -5.08 -1.47
C SER A 28 5.23 -5.19 -1.08
N HIS A 29 4.48 -4.13 -1.39
CA HIS A 29 3.02 -4.12 -1.28
C HIS A 29 2.39 -4.64 -2.57
N ASP A 30 1.32 -5.42 -2.42
CA ASP A 30 0.40 -5.69 -3.54
C ASP A 30 -0.76 -4.70 -3.60
N CYS A 31 -1.00 -3.96 -2.51
CA CYS A 31 -2.06 -2.96 -2.43
C CYS A 31 -1.62 -1.53 -2.79
N ASP A 32 -0.33 -1.32 -3.06
CA ASP A 32 0.27 0.00 -3.37
C ASP A 32 0.01 1.12 -2.33
N ASN A 33 -0.50 0.79 -1.14
CA ASN A 33 -0.79 1.74 -0.07
C ASN A 33 0.34 1.78 0.97
N PRO A 34 1.17 2.84 1.03
CA PRO A 34 2.39 2.87 1.83
C PRO A 34 2.19 2.76 3.34
N ILE A 35 1.04 3.16 3.88
CA ILE A 35 0.76 3.04 5.32
C ILE A 35 0.23 1.66 5.72
N CYS A 36 -0.22 0.85 4.77
CA CYS A 36 -0.76 -0.48 5.04
C CYS A 36 0.30 -1.35 5.75
N GLN A 37 -0.11 -2.08 6.78
CA GLN A 37 0.73 -3.06 7.48
C GLN A 37 0.08 -4.45 7.48
N ASN A 38 -0.98 -4.65 6.69
CA ASN A 38 -1.66 -5.95 6.62
C ASN A 38 -0.72 -6.97 5.96
N PRO A 39 -0.29 -8.04 6.67
CA PRO A 39 0.64 -9.01 6.11
C PRO A 39 0.13 -9.69 4.84
N SER A 40 -1.19 -9.84 4.67
CA SER A 40 -1.78 -10.41 3.45
C SER A 40 -1.57 -9.54 2.20
N HIS A 41 -1.13 -8.30 2.37
CA HIS A 41 -0.78 -7.39 1.27
C HIS A 41 0.74 -7.23 1.10
N LEU A 42 1.55 -7.97 1.87
CA LEU A 42 2.99 -7.91 1.85
C LEU A 42 3.56 -9.19 1.23
N ARG A 43 4.57 -9.03 0.37
CA ARG A 43 5.34 -10.16 -0.15
C ARG A 43 6.81 -9.84 -0.30
N VAL A 44 7.63 -10.89 -0.34
CA VAL A 44 9.05 -10.76 -0.69
C VAL A 44 9.17 -10.34 -2.15
N GLY A 45 10.03 -9.35 -2.39
CA GLY A 45 10.28 -8.83 -3.73
C GLY A 45 11.75 -8.48 -3.93
N THR A 46 12.01 -7.80 -5.04
CA THR A 46 13.32 -7.18 -5.34
C THR A 46 13.09 -5.72 -5.72
N ALA A 47 14.15 -4.90 -5.67
CA ALA A 47 14.07 -3.54 -6.18
C ALA A 47 13.61 -3.50 -7.66
N THR A 48 14.03 -4.49 -8.46
CA THR A 48 13.67 -4.63 -9.87
C THR A 48 12.19 -4.97 -10.06
N SER A 49 11.67 -5.97 -9.32
CA SER A 49 10.24 -6.34 -9.42
C SER A 49 9.35 -5.19 -8.94
N ASN A 50 9.70 -4.55 -7.82
CA ASN A 50 8.97 -3.41 -7.27
C ASN A 50 8.88 -2.25 -8.26
N ARG A 51 9.99 -1.93 -8.96
CA ARG A 51 9.98 -0.89 -10.01
C ARG A 51 9.11 -1.27 -11.19
N ARG A 52 9.18 -2.53 -11.65
CA ARG A 52 8.35 -3.02 -12.77
C ARG A 52 6.86 -2.94 -12.44
N GLU A 53 6.48 -3.36 -11.25
CA GLU A 53 5.11 -3.32 -10.75
C GLU A 53 4.61 -1.88 -10.64
N TRP A 54 5.42 -0.96 -10.09
CA TRP A 54 5.07 0.45 -10.04
C TRP A 54 4.83 1.03 -11.43
N VAL A 55 5.71 0.76 -12.41
CA VAL A 55 5.52 1.21 -13.80
C VAL A 55 4.22 0.65 -14.40
N ALA A 56 3.92 -0.62 -14.14
CA ALA A 56 2.71 -1.27 -14.66
C ALA A 56 1.41 -0.76 -14.00
N ARG A 57 1.46 -0.30 -12.75
CA ARG A 57 0.27 0.01 -11.93
C ARG A 57 0.01 1.48 -11.72
N ARG A 58 1.01 2.36 -11.87
CA ARG A 58 0.88 3.80 -11.58
C ARG A 58 -0.16 4.51 -12.43
N ASP A 59 -0.48 3.95 -13.60
CA ASP A 59 -1.41 4.55 -14.55
C ASP A 59 -2.80 3.89 -14.51
N ILE A 60 -2.99 2.82 -13.72
CA ILE A 60 -4.27 2.10 -13.58
C ILE A 60 -5.27 2.99 -12.81
N PRO A 61 -6.46 3.26 -13.38
CA PRO A 61 -7.50 4.04 -12.70
C PRO A 61 -7.87 3.48 -11.33
N GLY A 62 -8.02 4.37 -10.35
CA GLY A 62 -8.30 4.00 -8.95
C GLY A 62 -7.11 3.41 -8.18
N SER A 63 -5.93 3.27 -8.81
CA SER A 63 -4.71 2.84 -8.12
C SER A 63 -4.31 3.84 -7.02
N PRO A 64 -3.94 3.39 -5.81
CA PRO A 64 -3.39 4.27 -4.77
C PRO A 64 -2.15 5.08 -5.22
N LEU A 65 -1.46 4.62 -6.27
CA LEU A 65 -0.32 5.31 -6.87
C LEU A 65 -0.71 6.58 -7.63
N ARG A 66 -2.00 6.74 -8.00
CA ARG A 66 -2.55 7.91 -8.69
C ARG A 66 -3.07 8.99 -7.75
N ASP A 67 -2.99 8.78 -6.44
CA ASP A 67 -3.44 9.77 -5.45
C ASP A 67 -2.72 11.11 -5.67
N LEU A 68 -3.48 12.19 -5.85
CA LEU A 68 -2.98 13.53 -6.18
C LEU A 68 -2.08 14.10 -5.09
N ARG A 69 -2.19 13.60 -3.86
CA ARG A 69 -1.33 13.97 -2.72
C ARG A 69 0.01 13.24 -2.74
N GLY A 70 0.18 12.27 -3.65
CA GLY A 70 1.29 11.35 -3.69
C GLY A 70 1.30 10.35 -2.52
N ALA A 71 2.23 9.40 -2.57
CA ALA A 71 2.33 8.32 -1.58
C ALA A 71 2.44 8.83 -0.12
N ARG A 72 3.23 9.89 0.10
CA ARG A 72 3.40 10.48 1.42
C ARG A 72 2.14 11.17 1.91
N GLY A 73 1.55 12.05 1.10
CA GLY A 73 0.37 12.82 1.50
C GLY A 73 -0.84 11.91 1.74
N ARG A 74 -1.01 10.86 0.93
CA ARG A 74 -1.99 9.80 1.17
C ARG A 74 -1.78 9.13 2.54
N ALA A 75 -0.56 8.70 2.84
CA ALA A 75 -0.26 8.04 4.12
C ALA A 75 -0.57 8.95 5.32
N GLU A 76 -0.24 10.24 5.22
CA GLU A 76 -0.52 11.22 6.26
C GLU A 76 -2.03 11.42 6.43
N ALA A 77 -2.78 11.64 5.34
CA ALA A 77 -4.23 11.82 5.38
C ALA A 77 -4.95 10.61 6.00
N LEU A 78 -4.63 9.38 5.56
CA LEU A 78 -5.25 8.16 6.08
C LEU A 78 -4.93 7.92 7.55
N ARG A 79 -3.69 8.19 7.97
CA ARG A 79 -3.30 8.08 9.38
C ARG A 79 -4.10 9.03 10.25
N ASP A 80 -4.21 10.28 9.81
CA ASP A 80 -4.82 11.33 10.61
C ASP A 80 -6.34 11.12 10.68
N ALA A 81 -6.96 10.65 9.59
CA ALA A 81 -8.34 10.17 9.57
C ALA A 81 -8.58 8.97 10.51
N ALA A 82 -7.67 7.99 10.52
CA ALA A 82 -7.78 6.83 11.41
C ALA A 82 -7.69 7.26 12.90
N LYS A 83 -6.82 8.22 13.24
CA LYS A 83 -6.70 8.75 14.60
C LYS A 83 -7.97 9.45 15.08
N THR A 84 -8.67 10.12 14.19
CA THR A 84 -9.93 10.82 14.50
C THR A 84 -11.17 9.94 14.31
N ARG A 85 -11.01 8.69 13.88
CA ARG A 85 -12.10 7.78 13.48
C ARG A 85 -13.00 8.36 12.40
N ALA A 86 -12.44 9.18 11.51
CA ALA A 86 -13.15 9.63 10.32
C ALA A 86 -13.39 8.46 9.35
N ASP A 87 -14.34 8.64 8.44
CA ASP A 87 -14.57 7.67 7.37
C ASP A 87 -13.37 7.64 6.41
N LEU A 88 -12.70 6.49 6.35
CA LEU A 88 -11.53 6.30 5.50
C LEU A 88 -11.91 6.27 4.01
N ALA A 89 -13.13 5.83 3.65
CA ALA A 89 -13.55 5.79 2.25
C ALA A 89 -13.59 7.20 1.66
N THR A 90 -14.23 8.14 2.36
CA THR A 90 -14.24 9.55 1.99
C THR A 90 -12.82 10.11 1.81
N VAL A 91 -11.90 9.86 2.75
CA VAL A 91 -10.52 10.38 2.68
C VAL A 91 -9.70 9.74 1.54
N ILE A 92 -10.03 8.51 1.17
CA ILE A 92 -9.46 7.83 -0.01
C ILE A 92 -9.93 8.54 -1.28
N ASP A 93 -11.24 8.79 -1.41
CA ASP A 93 -11.87 9.42 -2.57
C ASP A 93 -11.41 10.87 -2.76
N ASP A 94 -11.20 11.62 -1.66
CA ASP A 94 -10.68 13.00 -1.68
C ASP A 94 -9.27 13.10 -2.30
N GLY A 95 -8.51 12.00 -2.32
CA GLY A 95 -7.20 11.95 -2.96
C GLY A 95 -7.22 11.65 -4.44
N MET A 96 -8.37 11.24 -4.99
CA MET A 96 -8.49 10.80 -6.38
C MET A 96 -8.64 11.98 -7.34
N GLY A 97 -8.00 11.88 -8.50
CA GLY A 97 -8.23 12.82 -9.60
C GLY A 97 -9.61 12.65 -10.23
N ASP A 98 -10.07 13.63 -11.00
CA ASP A 98 -11.40 13.61 -11.63
C ASP A 98 -11.61 12.38 -12.51
N VAL A 99 -10.57 11.97 -13.25
CA VAL A 99 -10.60 10.74 -14.05
C VAL A 99 -10.87 9.52 -13.17
N ASP A 100 -10.18 9.40 -12.04
CA ASP A 100 -10.32 8.25 -11.13
C ASP A 100 -11.69 8.23 -10.43
N ARG A 101 -12.27 9.40 -10.12
CA ARG A 101 -13.59 9.52 -9.45
C ARG A 101 -14.77 9.31 -10.40
N LEU A 102 -14.64 9.77 -11.64
CA LEU A 102 -15.75 9.82 -12.60
C LEU A 102 -15.75 8.65 -13.58
N GLN A 103 -14.70 7.83 -13.59
CA GLN A 103 -14.70 6.63 -14.42
C GLN A 103 -15.69 5.62 -13.85
N GLU A 104 -16.73 5.31 -14.61
CA GLU A 104 -17.64 4.22 -14.30
C GLU A 104 -16.85 2.90 -14.19
N ARG A 105 -17.17 2.08 -13.18
CA ARG A 105 -16.61 0.74 -13.12
C ARG A 105 -17.14 0.00 -14.34
N LEU A 106 -16.24 -0.48 -15.19
CA LEU A 106 -16.57 -1.26 -16.39
C LEU A 106 -16.96 -2.71 -15.98
N TRP A 107 -17.93 -2.84 -15.08
CA TRP A 107 -18.64 -4.04 -14.59
C TRP A 107 -19.24 -3.82 -13.21
#